data_AF-A0A1H7X1H4-F1
#
_entry.id   AF-A0A1H7X1H4-F1
#
_cell.length_a   1.000
_cell.length_b   1.000
_cell.length_c   1.000
_cell.angle_alpha   90.00
_cell.angle_beta   90.00
_cell.angle_gamma   90.00
#
_symmetry.space_group_name_H-M   'P 1'
#
loop_
_entity.id
_entity.type
_entity.pdbx_description
1 polymer ?
#
loop_
_entity_poly.entity_id
_entity_poly.type
_entity_poly.pdbx_seq_one_letter_code
_entity_poly.pdbx_strand_id
1 'polypeptide(L)'
;MSLDTLLLFAIGLNAYALLLIYLRSWLYRVPVYRPMVKNFMLSVLPLALFLAVAIVLVLTVGFVSRPLGIAVGTAGFAVWLLALPNSGYLITELNQSHRREDEEVPLWYDIIAVLTFAMSGVVNTVLGVMAAQLMLTVMLFGDSNAALASVPARSTAVVIIALVSVGIYLGRYLRLNSWDVRSPRRMWTKVREHFDSRAAVGNFALFCLTHTVFLLLIYGLIAGPFLDAIANSPDLVVDE
;
A
#
# COMPACT_ATOMS: atom_id res chain seq x y z
N MET A 1 18.95 5.45 11.17
CA MET A 1 17.58 5.96 11.41
C MET A 1 16.83 4.90 12.19
N SER A 2 16.17 5.24 13.30
CA SER A 2 15.37 4.25 14.06
C SER A 2 13.99 4.05 13.42
N LEU A 3 13.31 2.94 13.74
CA LEU A 3 11.95 2.67 13.26
C LEU A 3 10.98 3.78 13.68
N ASP A 4 11.10 4.26 14.92
CA ASP A 4 10.28 5.38 15.42
C ASP A 4 10.46 6.64 14.58
N THR A 5 11.69 6.90 14.14
CA THR A 5 11.99 8.04 13.27
C THR A 5 11.30 7.87 11.91
N LEU A 6 11.35 6.67 11.32
CA LEU A 6 10.66 6.37 10.05
C LEU A 6 9.14 6.60 10.19
N LEU A 7 8.54 6.07 11.26
CA LEU A 7 7.12 6.20 11.52
C LEU A 7 6.72 7.66 11.76
N LEU A 8 7.51 8.43 12.51
CA LEU A 8 7.29 9.85 12.73
C LEU A 8 7.26 10.62 11.40
N PHE A 9 8.22 10.40 10.51
CA PHE A 9 8.25 11.06 9.20
C PHE A 9 7.11 10.58 8.28
N ALA A 10 6.73 9.30 8.35
CA ALA A 10 5.59 8.79 7.59
C ALA A 10 4.27 9.42 8.05
N ILE A 11 4.05 9.53 9.36
CA ILE A 11 2.88 10.23 9.93
C ILE A 11 2.92 11.71 9.55
N GLY A 12 4.07 12.36 9.68
CA GLY A 12 4.28 13.76 9.30
C GLY A 12 3.97 14.00 7.82
N LEU A 13 4.41 13.12 6.92
CA LEU A 13 4.13 13.21 5.49
C LEU A 13 2.64 13.05 5.17
N ASN A 14 1.96 12.10 5.83
CA ASN A 14 0.50 11.93 5.69
C ASN A 14 -0.26 13.17 6.21
N ALA A 15 0.13 13.69 7.38
CA ALA A 15 -0.46 14.89 7.95
C ALA A 15 -0.22 16.11 7.04
N TYR A 16 0.98 16.23 6.48
CA TYR A 16 1.34 17.31 5.55
C TYR A 16 0.56 17.23 4.24
N ALA A 17 0.40 16.02 3.67
CA ALA A 17 -0.44 15.82 2.48
C ALA A 17 -1.88 16.29 2.71
N LEU A 18 -2.47 15.89 3.84
CA LEU A 18 -3.84 16.29 4.20
C LEU A 18 -3.93 17.80 4.48
N LEU A 19 -2.94 18.36 5.20
CA LEU A 19 -2.85 19.78 5.47
C LEU A 19 -2.81 20.58 4.17
N LEU A 20 -1.99 20.20 3.19
CA LEU A 20 -1.90 20.90 1.91
C LEU A 20 -3.23 20.87 1.13
N ILE A 21 -4.01 19.79 1.21
CA ILE A 21 -5.34 19.73 0.58
C ILE A 21 -6.29 20.77 1.20
N TYR A 22 -6.34 20.86 2.53
CA TYR A 22 -7.22 21.82 3.21
C TYR A 22 -6.70 23.25 3.13
N LEU A 23 -5.39 23.44 3.24
CA LEU A 23 -4.73 24.74 3.16
C LEU A 23 -4.92 25.35 1.76
N ARG A 24 -4.95 24.53 0.70
CA ARG A 24 -5.31 24.97 -0.67
C ARG A 24 -6.68 25.63 -0.68
N SER A 25 -7.66 24.96 -0.08
CA SER A 25 -9.04 25.42 -0.03
C SER A 25 -9.18 26.71 0.79
N TRP A 26 -8.44 26.80 1.90
CA TRP A 26 -8.48 27.96 2.78
C TRP A 26 -7.77 29.19 2.19
N LEU A 27 -6.53 29.04 1.71
CA LEU A 27 -5.72 30.15 1.19
C LEU A 27 -6.29 30.73 -0.10
N TYR A 28 -6.72 29.86 -1.03
CA TYR A 28 -7.14 30.27 -2.37
C TYR A 28 -8.65 30.27 -2.56
N ARG A 29 -9.42 30.04 -1.47
CA ARG A 29 -10.90 30.06 -1.46
C ARG A 29 -11.57 29.15 -2.50
N VAL A 30 -10.87 28.09 -2.90
CA VAL A 30 -11.37 27.04 -3.80
C VAL A 30 -12.01 25.91 -2.99
N PRO A 31 -13.01 25.19 -3.51
CA PRO A 31 -13.61 24.07 -2.77
C PRO A 31 -12.61 22.93 -2.57
N VAL A 32 -12.68 22.26 -1.41
CA VAL A 32 -11.89 21.04 -1.17
C VAL A 32 -12.25 19.97 -2.20
N TYR A 33 -11.23 19.45 -2.88
CA TYR A 33 -11.41 18.36 -3.84
C TYR A 33 -11.67 17.04 -3.10
N ARG A 34 -12.96 16.74 -2.88
CA ARG A 34 -13.43 15.57 -2.12
C ARG A 34 -12.81 14.23 -2.57
N PRO A 35 -12.59 13.95 -3.87
CA PRO A 35 -11.95 12.70 -4.29
C PRO A 35 -10.53 12.52 -3.73
N MET A 36 -9.73 13.58 -3.61
CA MET A 36 -8.41 13.51 -3.00
C MET A 36 -8.49 13.12 -1.52
N VAL A 37 -9.39 13.72 -0.75
CA VAL A 37 -9.57 13.37 0.67
C VAL A 37 -10.03 11.92 0.82
N LYS A 38 -10.96 11.46 -0.02
CA LYS A 38 -11.42 10.05 -0.01
C LYS A 38 -10.28 9.09 -0.33
N ASN A 39 -9.52 9.38 -1.39
CA ASN A 39 -8.39 8.55 -1.79
C ASN A 39 -7.29 8.55 -0.72
N PHE A 40 -7.05 9.68 -0.05
CA PHE A 40 -6.15 9.73 1.11
C PHE A 40 -6.60 8.76 2.21
N MET A 41 -7.88 8.80 2.60
CA MET A 41 -8.40 7.91 3.64
C MET A 41 -8.29 6.44 3.23
N LEU A 42 -8.55 6.13 1.96
CA LEU A 42 -8.33 4.80 1.40
C LEU A 42 -6.85 4.41 1.37
N SER A 43 -5.93 5.37 1.30
CA SER A 43 -4.49 5.09 1.32
C SER A 43 -3.96 4.70 2.69
N VAL A 44 -4.59 5.18 3.77
CA VAL A 44 -4.24 4.83 5.16
C VAL A 44 -4.90 3.52 5.60
N LEU A 45 -6.03 3.16 4.97
CA LEU A 45 -6.81 1.97 5.28
C LEU A 45 -5.99 0.67 5.35
N PRO A 46 -5.05 0.38 4.42
CA PRO A 46 -4.28 -0.87 4.49
C PRO A 46 -3.43 -0.98 5.75
N LEU A 47 -2.84 0.12 6.24
CA LEU A 47 -2.08 0.10 7.48
C LEU A 47 -2.98 -0.16 8.68
N ALA A 48 -4.16 0.48 8.74
CA ALA A 48 -5.14 0.26 9.79
C ALA A 48 -5.70 -1.17 9.79
N LEU A 49 -6.01 -1.71 8.60
CA LEU A 49 -6.47 -3.10 8.45
C LEU A 49 -5.39 -4.09 8.85
N PHE A 50 -4.13 -3.84 8.49
CA PHE A 50 -3.02 -4.71 8.90
C PHE A 50 -2.91 -4.80 10.42
N LEU A 51 -2.95 -3.65 11.10
CA LEU A 51 -2.90 -3.59 12.56
C LEU A 51 -4.10 -4.33 13.19
N ALA A 52 -5.31 -4.13 12.66
CA ALA A 52 -6.50 -4.83 13.14
C ALA A 52 -6.38 -6.35 12.97
N VAL A 53 -5.90 -6.82 11.81
CA VAL A 53 -5.69 -8.25 11.53
C VAL A 53 -4.62 -8.83 12.46
N ALA A 54 -3.52 -8.12 12.69
CA ALA A 54 -2.46 -8.55 13.60
C ALA A 54 -2.98 -8.69 15.04
N ILE A 55 -3.75 -7.72 15.54
CA ILE A 55 -4.37 -7.77 16.88
C ILE A 55 -5.32 -8.97 16.97
N VAL A 56 -6.24 -9.12 16.02
CA VAL A 56 -7.22 -10.22 16.01
C VAL A 56 -6.52 -11.57 15.97
N LEU A 57 -5.46 -11.71 15.16
CA LEU A 57 -4.66 -12.92 15.10
C LEU A 57 -4.05 -13.25 16.47
N VAL A 58 -3.34 -12.30 17.09
CA VAL A 58 -2.68 -12.51 18.39
C VAL A 58 -3.70 -12.90 19.46
N LEU A 59 -4.83 -12.19 19.52
CA LEU A 59 -5.90 -12.50 20.48
C LEU A 59 -6.51 -13.88 20.24
N THR A 60 -6.75 -14.26 18.98
CA THR A 60 -7.36 -15.55 18.65
C THR A 60 -6.41 -16.71 18.92
N VAL A 61 -5.13 -16.56 18.60
CA VAL A 61 -4.10 -17.58 18.88
C VAL A 61 -3.86 -17.72 20.39
N GLY A 62 -3.79 -16.60 21.13
CA GLY A 62 -3.49 -16.60 22.55
C GLY A 62 -4.64 -17.01 23.47
N PHE A 63 -5.89 -16.65 23.12
CA PHE A 63 -7.04 -16.82 24.02
C PHE A 63 -8.14 -17.75 23.52
N VAL A 64 -8.12 -18.18 22.25
CA VAL A 64 -9.20 -19.00 21.67
C VAL A 64 -8.67 -20.34 21.16
N SER A 65 -8.01 -20.34 20.00
CA SER A 65 -7.35 -21.53 19.47
C SER A 65 -6.40 -21.16 18.33
N ARG A 66 -5.29 -21.88 18.23
CA ARG A 66 -4.31 -21.71 17.14
C ARG A 66 -4.89 -21.96 15.74
N PRO A 67 -5.71 -23.00 15.48
CA PRO A 67 -6.27 -23.24 14.14
C PRO A 67 -7.20 -22.12 13.69
N LEU A 68 -8.06 -21.62 14.59
CA LEU A 68 -8.94 -20.50 14.28
C LEU A 68 -8.14 -19.21 14.03
N GLY A 69 -7.10 -18.97 14.82
CA GLY A 69 -6.20 -17.83 14.63
C GLY A 69 -5.56 -17.84 13.25
N ILE A 70 -5.05 -18.99 12.79
CA ILE A 70 -4.48 -19.13 11.44
C ILE A 70 -5.54 -18.88 10.36
N ALA A 71 -6.76 -19.43 10.52
CA ALA A 71 -7.84 -19.23 9.56
C ALA A 71 -8.26 -17.75 9.45
N VAL A 72 -8.48 -17.09 10.58
CA VAL A 72 -8.84 -15.66 10.64
C VAL A 72 -7.69 -14.78 10.16
N GLY A 73 -6.45 -15.09 10.53
CA GLY A 73 -5.27 -14.39 10.05
C GLY A 73 -5.10 -14.49 8.54
N THR A 74 -5.30 -15.68 7.96
CA THR A 74 -5.23 -15.90 6.51
C THR A 74 -6.33 -15.13 5.77
N ALA A 75 -7.57 -15.19 6.26
CA ALA A 75 -8.68 -14.44 5.69
C ALA A 75 -8.46 -12.93 5.81
N GLY A 76 -7.99 -12.46 6.97
CA GLY A 76 -7.65 -11.07 7.22
C GLY A 76 -6.51 -10.57 6.32
N PHE A 77 -5.47 -11.38 6.13
CA PHE A 77 -4.36 -11.06 5.22
C PHE A 77 -4.83 -10.97 3.77
N ALA A 78 -5.74 -11.85 3.33
CA ALA A 78 -6.33 -11.76 1.99
C ALA A 78 -7.13 -10.46 1.79
N VAL A 79 -7.93 -10.07 2.79
CA VAL A 79 -8.68 -8.79 2.77
C VAL A 79 -7.71 -7.60 2.75
N TRP A 80 -6.66 -7.64 3.57
CA TRP A 80 -5.63 -6.63 3.59
C TRP A 80 -4.91 -6.49 2.25
N LEU A 81 -4.55 -7.60 1.62
CA LEU A 81 -3.86 -7.62 0.33
C LEU A 81 -4.72 -7.00 -0.78
N LEU A 82 -6.04 -7.20 -0.74
CA LEU A 82 -6.98 -6.53 -1.64
C LEU A 82 -7.10 -5.04 -1.37
N ALA A 83 -6.90 -4.61 -0.12
CA ALA A 83 -6.92 -3.20 0.26
C ALA A 83 -5.59 -2.49 -0.07
N LEU A 84 -4.45 -3.18 -0.02
CA LEU A 84 -3.11 -2.61 -0.17
C LEU A 84 -2.90 -1.77 -1.45
N PRO A 85 -3.45 -2.14 -2.62
CA PRO A 85 -3.41 -1.29 -3.80
C PRO A 85 -3.86 0.14 -3.53
N ASN A 86 -4.87 0.37 -2.67
CA ASN A 86 -5.42 1.70 -2.32
C ASN A 86 -4.35 2.71 -1.87
N SER A 87 -3.30 2.25 -1.19
CA SER A 87 -2.15 3.11 -0.84
C SER A 87 -1.38 3.56 -2.09
N GLY A 88 -1.13 2.65 -3.02
CA GLY A 88 -0.42 2.93 -4.27
C GLY A 88 -1.24 3.70 -5.31
N TYR A 89 -2.58 3.76 -5.18
CA TYR A 89 -3.43 4.55 -6.10
C TYR A 89 -3.05 6.01 -6.18
N LEU A 90 -2.51 6.57 -5.09
CA LEU A 90 -2.18 8.00 -5.04
C LEU A 90 -1.14 8.38 -6.08
N ILE A 91 -0.27 7.44 -6.50
CA ILE A 91 0.67 7.63 -7.62
C ILE A 91 -0.08 7.97 -8.92
N THR A 92 -1.20 7.29 -9.17
CA THR A 92 -2.00 7.48 -10.40
C THR A 92 -2.97 8.65 -10.33
N GLU A 93 -3.17 9.23 -9.14
CA GLU A 93 -4.00 10.42 -8.94
C GLU A 93 -3.27 11.73 -9.29
N LEU A 94 -1.95 11.69 -9.50
CA LEU A 94 -1.18 12.75 -10.14
C LEU A 94 -1.78 13.20 -11.48
N ASN A 95 -2.50 12.30 -12.15
CA ASN A 95 -3.10 12.51 -13.47
C ASN A 95 -4.48 13.20 -13.43
N GLN A 96 -5.11 13.39 -12.25
CA GLN A 96 -6.38 14.09 -12.16
C GLN A 96 -6.13 15.59 -11.93
N SER A 97 -6.47 16.42 -12.92
CA SER A 97 -6.49 17.86 -12.72
C SER A 97 -7.62 18.22 -11.75
N HIS A 98 -7.27 18.48 -10.50
CA HIS A 98 -8.12 19.19 -9.54
C HIS A 98 -8.26 20.69 -9.88
N ARG A 99 -7.50 21.16 -10.86
CA ARG A 99 -7.40 22.56 -11.26
C ARG A 99 -8.40 22.83 -12.37
N ARG A 100 -9.24 23.84 -12.18
CA ARG A 100 -10.12 24.38 -13.21
C ARG A 100 -9.44 25.56 -13.90
N GLU A 101 -9.86 25.86 -15.14
CA GLU A 101 -9.25 26.94 -15.94
C GLU A 101 -9.37 28.33 -15.27
N ASP A 102 -10.36 28.50 -14.40
CA ASP A 102 -10.65 29.73 -13.65
C ASP A 102 -9.99 29.80 -12.26
N GLU A 103 -9.21 28.79 -11.85
CA GLU A 103 -8.58 28.77 -10.52
C GLU A 103 -7.23 29.51 -10.49
N GLU A 104 -7.13 30.53 -9.64
CA GLU A 104 -5.94 31.36 -9.42
C GLU A 104 -4.86 30.72 -8.52
N VAL A 105 -4.98 29.42 -8.19
CA VAL A 105 -4.00 28.73 -7.33
C VAL A 105 -2.62 28.75 -8.01
N PRO A 106 -1.52 29.14 -7.34
CA PRO A 106 -0.19 29.11 -7.92
C PRO A 106 0.24 27.69 -8.32
N LEU A 107 0.85 27.53 -9.49
CA LEU A 107 1.27 26.22 -10.00
C LEU A 107 2.22 25.47 -9.05
N TRP A 108 3.14 26.21 -8.42
CA TRP A 108 4.12 25.64 -7.48
C TRP A 108 3.44 25.00 -6.26
N TYR A 109 2.29 25.52 -5.83
CA TYR A 109 1.54 24.99 -4.70
C TYR A 109 0.92 23.64 -5.07
N ASP A 110 0.25 23.58 -6.24
CA ASP A 110 -0.35 22.34 -6.72
C ASP A 110 0.73 21.26 -6.92
N ILE A 111 1.91 21.61 -7.43
CA ILE A 111 3.03 20.67 -7.60
C ILE A 111 3.45 20.04 -6.26
N ILE A 112 3.70 20.85 -5.22
CA ILE A 112 4.13 20.31 -3.93
C ILE A 112 3.02 19.51 -3.25
N ALA A 113 1.76 19.95 -3.35
CA ALA A 113 0.60 19.25 -2.78
C ALA A 113 0.42 17.87 -3.42
N VAL A 114 0.46 17.82 -4.75
CA VAL A 114 0.27 16.61 -5.54
C VAL A 114 1.45 15.64 -5.35
N LEU A 115 2.70 16.14 -5.33
CA LEU A 115 3.88 15.32 -5.04
C LEU A 115 3.84 14.73 -3.62
N THR A 116 3.53 15.56 -2.62
CA THR A 116 3.42 15.13 -1.21
C THR A 116 2.34 14.06 -1.06
N PHE A 117 1.20 14.24 -1.73
CA PHE A 117 0.09 13.30 -1.76
C PHE A 117 0.45 11.95 -2.40
N ALA A 118 1.13 11.96 -3.55
CA ALA A 118 1.60 10.72 -4.15
C ALA A 118 2.63 10.01 -3.27
N MET A 119 3.58 10.77 -2.71
CA MET A 119 4.62 10.22 -1.82
C MET A 119 4.03 9.65 -0.53
N SER A 120 2.99 10.25 0.05
CA SER A 120 2.33 9.66 1.23
C SER A 120 1.74 8.29 0.92
N GLY A 121 1.13 8.13 -0.27
CA GLY A 121 0.64 6.82 -0.74
C GLY A 121 1.76 5.80 -0.93
N VAL A 122 2.87 6.20 -1.56
CA VAL A 122 4.06 5.35 -1.75
C VAL A 122 4.62 4.88 -0.42
N VAL A 123 4.79 5.79 0.55
CA VAL A 123 5.29 5.45 1.90
C VAL A 123 4.32 4.50 2.61
N ASN A 124 3.01 4.72 2.52
CA ASN A 124 2.01 3.82 3.10
C ASN A 124 2.08 2.42 2.48
N THR A 125 2.28 2.32 1.16
CA THR A 125 2.51 1.04 0.49
C THR A 125 3.77 0.35 1.01
N VAL A 126 4.89 1.07 1.08
CA VAL A 126 6.17 0.51 1.56
C VAL A 126 6.05 -0.01 2.99
N LEU A 127 5.47 0.79 3.90
CA LEU A 127 5.26 0.38 5.28
C LEU A 127 4.34 -0.84 5.38
N GLY A 128 3.28 -0.89 4.57
CA GLY A 128 2.41 -2.06 4.50
C GLY A 128 3.13 -3.31 4.03
N VAL A 129 3.94 -3.21 2.97
CA VAL A 129 4.75 -4.34 2.46
C VAL A 129 5.80 -4.77 3.48
N MET A 130 6.46 -3.82 4.15
CA MET A 130 7.47 -4.10 5.18
C MET A 130 6.85 -4.83 6.37
N ALA A 131 5.70 -4.37 6.87
CA ALA A 131 4.99 -5.03 7.95
C ALA A 131 4.57 -6.45 7.57
N ALA A 132 4.06 -6.64 6.34
CA ALA A 132 3.70 -7.96 5.84
C ALA A 132 4.91 -8.89 5.65
N GLN A 133 6.04 -8.40 5.12
CA GLN A 133 7.26 -9.20 4.99
C GLN A 133 7.75 -9.66 6.36
N LEU A 134 7.79 -8.77 7.36
CA LEU A 134 8.19 -9.11 8.72
C LEU A 134 7.28 -10.20 9.31
N MET A 135 5.96 -10.01 9.23
CA MET A 135 4.97 -10.96 9.74
C MET A 135 5.05 -12.31 9.04
N LEU A 136 5.14 -12.34 7.71
CA LEU A 136 5.27 -13.58 6.93
C LEU A 136 6.60 -14.28 7.21
N THR A 137 7.68 -13.53 7.43
CA THR A 137 8.98 -14.13 7.75
C THR A 137 8.89 -14.89 9.06
N VAL A 138 8.35 -14.26 10.10
CA VAL A 138 8.11 -14.89 11.40
C VAL A 138 7.23 -16.15 11.27
N MET A 139 6.13 -16.05 10.53
CA MET A 139 5.20 -17.17 10.38
C MET A 139 5.76 -18.37 9.62
N LEU A 140 6.58 -18.12 8.59
CA LEU A 140 7.04 -19.17 7.67
C LEU A 140 8.44 -19.71 8.03
N PHE A 141 9.28 -18.89 8.64
CA PHE A 141 10.69 -19.20 8.91
C PHE A 141 11.07 -19.10 10.39
N GLY A 142 10.13 -18.72 11.27
CA GLY A 142 10.36 -18.57 12.71
C GLY A 142 10.90 -17.20 13.12
N ASP A 143 11.14 -17.03 14.42
CA ASP A 143 11.50 -15.74 15.03
C ASP A 143 12.99 -15.36 14.91
N SER A 144 13.77 -16.07 14.09
CA SER A 144 15.18 -15.73 13.89
C SER A 144 15.31 -14.51 12.99
N ASN A 145 16.02 -13.49 13.46
CA ASN A 145 16.34 -12.28 12.71
C ASN A 145 17.06 -12.60 11.40
N ALA A 146 17.95 -13.59 11.40
CA ALA A 146 18.71 -14.02 10.22
C ALA A 146 17.80 -14.53 9.08
N ALA A 147 16.57 -14.98 9.40
CA ALA A 147 15.61 -15.42 8.39
C ALA A 147 15.21 -14.30 7.42
N LEU A 148 15.27 -13.02 7.84
CA LEU A 148 15.00 -11.86 6.97
C LEU A 148 16.01 -11.72 5.84
N ALA A 149 17.25 -12.19 6.02
CA ALA A 149 18.28 -12.20 4.98
C ALA A 149 18.11 -13.37 4.00
N SER A 150 17.17 -14.28 4.24
CA SER A 150 16.94 -15.42 3.35
C SER A 150 16.31 -14.96 2.03
N VAL A 151 16.67 -15.64 0.92
CA VAL A 151 16.06 -15.39 -0.39
C VAL A 151 14.53 -15.59 -0.36
N PRO A 152 13.98 -16.62 0.30
CA PRO A 152 12.54 -16.78 0.46
C PRO A 152 11.86 -15.62 1.21
N ALA A 153 12.46 -15.09 2.27
CA ALA A 153 11.89 -13.94 2.98
C ALA A 153 11.86 -12.69 2.09
N ARG A 154 12.95 -12.38 1.38
CA ARG A 154 13.01 -11.22 0.48
C ARG A 154 12.07 -11.33 -0.72
N SER A 155 11.82 -12.54 -1.23
CA SER A 155 10.92 -12.73 -2.36
C SER A 155 9.45 -12.42 -2.01
N THR A 156 9.06 -12.49 -0.73
CA THR A 156 7.69 -12.11 -0.31
C THR A 156 7.37 -10.66 -0.65
N ALA A 157 8.27 -9.71 -0.39
CA ALA A 157 8.07 -8.31 -0.75
C ALA A 157 7.96 -8.13 -2.27
N VAL A 158 8.76 -8.85 -3.06
CA VAL A 158 8.70 -8.81 -4.53
C VAL A 158 7.33 -9.26 -5.04
N VAL A 159 6.83 -10.38 -4.50
CA VAL A 159 5.50 -10.91 -4.87
C VAL A 159 4.40 -9.94 -4.47
N ILE A 160 4.43 -9.42 -3.23
CA ILE A 160 3.40 -8.47 -2.76
C ILE A 160 3.43 -7.19 -3.62
N ILE A 161 4.60 -6.62 -3.92
CA ILE A 161 4.71 -5.42 -4.75
C ILE A 161 4.21 -5.65 -6.18
N ALA A 162 4.49 -6.81 -6.77
CA ALA A 162 3.95 -7.18 -8.07
C ALA A 162 2.42 -7.27 -8.04
N LEU A 163 1.85 -7.91 -7.01
CA LEU A 163 0.40 -8.00 -6.81
C LEU A 163 -0.23 -6.63 -6.56
N VAL A 164 0.44 -5.73 -5.83
CA VAL A 164 0.01 -4.34 -5.66
C VAL A 164 -0.07 -3.63 -6.99
N SER A 165 0.95 -3.76 -7.85
CA SER A 165 0.98 -3.13 -9.18
C SER A 165 -0.17 -3.62 -10.06
N VAL A 166 -0.48 -4.93 -10.03
CA VAL A 166 -1.67 -5.50 -10.67
C VAL A 166 -2.94 -4.89 -10.09
N GLY A 167 -3.06 -4.82 -8.76
CA GLY A 167 -4.22 -4.27 -8.08
C GLY A 167 -4.47 -2.78 -8.39
N ILE A 168 -3.42 -1.97 -8.52
CA ILE A 168 -3.51 -0.56 -8.94
C ILE A 168 -4.07 -0.48 -10.37
N TYR A 169 -3.53 -1.29 -11.30
CA TYR A 169 -4.04 -1.31 -12.66
C TYR A 169 -5.52 -1.69 -12.71
N LEU A 170 -5.89 -2.78 -12.03
CA LEU A 170 -7.25 -3.31 -12.10
C LEU A 170 -8.29 -2.28 -11.60
N GLY A 171 -8.12 -1.65 -10.45
CA GLY A 171 -9.12 -0.67 -10.03
C GLY A 171 -9.00 0.68 -10.73
N ARG A 172 -7.86 1.05 -11.35
CA ARG A 172 -7.78 2.29 -12.15
C ARG A 172 -8.42 2.15 -13.52
N TYR A 173 -8.15 1.04 -14.22
CA TYR A 173 -8.57 0.80 -15.59
C TYR A 173 -9.86 -0.02 -15.69
N LEU A 174 -10.01 -1.11 -14.92
CA LEU A 174 -11.26 -1.88 -14.92
C LEU A 174 -12.31 -1.27 -13.99
N ARG A 175 -11.93 -0.54 -12.94
CA ARG A 175 -12.86 0.08 -11.97
C ARG A 175 -13.96 -0.91 -11.53
N LEU A 176 -13.54 -2.03 -10.95
CA LEU A 176 -14.46 -3.07 -10.46
C LEU A 176 -15.24 -2.52 -9.26
N ASN A 177 -16.57 -2.55 -9.33
CA ASN A 177 -17.44 -2.08 -8.24
C ASN A 177 -17.96 -3.26 -7.41
N SER A 178 -18.50 -2.97 -6.22
CA SER A 178 -19.13 -3.99 -5.35
C SER A 178 -20.25 -4.78 -6.05
N TRP A 179 -20.89 -4.18 -7.06
CA TRP A 179 -21.91 -4.83 -7.89
C TRP A 179 -21.32 -5.86 -8.88
N ASP A 180 -20.09 -5.67 -9.32
CA ASP A 180 -19.39 -6.60 -10.19
C ASP A 180 -18.99 -7.85 -9.40
N VAL A 181 -18.53 -7.68 -8.15
CA VAL A 181 -18.19 -8.80 -7.24
C VAL A 181 -19.40 -9.67 -6.92
N ARG A 182 -20.60 -9.08 -6.78
CA ARG A 182 -21.85 -9.81 -6.57
C ARG A 182 -22.32 -10.58 -7.82
N SER A 183 -21.78 -10.27 -8.99
CA SER A 183 -22.14 -10.89 -10.27
C SER A 183 -20.89 -11.45 -10.96
N PRO A 184 -20.35 -12.61 -10.55
CA PRO A 184 -19.08 -13.13 -11.06
C PRO A 184 -19.01 -13.24 -12.59
N ARG A 185 -20.13 -13.57 -13.24
CA ARG A 185 -20.23 -13.60 -14.71
C ARG A 185 -19.95 -12.23 -15.32
N ARG A 186 -20.55 -11.17 -14.79
CA ARG A 186 -20.36 -9.78 -15.27
C ARG A 186 -18.93 -9.32 -15.04
N MET A 187 -18.34 -9.64 -13.88
CA MET A 187 -16.95 -9.34 -13.59
C MET A 187 -16.01 -10.02 -14.59
N TRP A 188 -16.23 -11.31 -14.87
CA TRP A 188 -15.43 -12.07 -15.83
C TRP A 188 -15.53 -11.51 -17.24
N THR A 189 -16.75 -11.19 -17.71
CA THR A 189 -16.95 -10.57 -19.03
C THR A 189 -16.18 -9.27 -19.16
N LYS A 190 -16.27 -8.40 -18.13
CA LYS A 190 -15.55 -7.11 -18.10
C LYS A 190 -14.03 -7.27 -18.12
N VAL A 191 -13.50 -8.28 -17.42
CA VAL A 191 -12.06 -8.62 -17.47
C VAL A 191 -11.68 -9.09 -18.87
N ARG A 192 -12.44 -10.03 -19.45
CA ARG A 192 -12.16 -10.57 -20.77
C ARG A 192 -12.18 -9.50 -21.86
N GLU A 193 -13.21 -8.66 -21.86
CA GLU A 193 -13.35 -7.55 -22.82
C GLU A 193 -12.19 -6.56 -22.71
N HIS A 194 -11.72 -6.27 -21.49
CA HIS A 194 -10.57 -5.39 -21.28
C HIS A 194 -9.27 -5.95 -21.89
N PHE A 195 -9.09 -7.27 -21.86
CA PHE A 195 -7.89 -7.95 -22.34
C PHE A 195 -8.05 -8.54 -23.76
N ASP A 196 -9.06 -8.12 -24.51
CA ASP A 196 -9.36 -8.69 -25.83
C ASP A 196 -8.36 -8.27 -26.92
N SER A 197 -7.61 -7.19 -26.68
CA SER A 197 -6.57 -6.72 -27.60
C SER A 197 -5.15 -6.96 -27.08
N ARG A 198 -4.23 -7.29 -28.00
CA ARG A 198 -2.78 -7.39 -27.68
C ARG A 198 -2.22 -6.09 -27.13
N ALA A 199 -2.74 -4.95 -27.58
CA ALA A 199 -2.36 -3.63 -27.08
C ALA A 199 -2.74 -3.45 -25.60
N ALA A 200 -3.94 -3.88 -25.19
CA ALA A 200 -4.38 -3.81 -23.80
C ALA A 200 -3.55 -4.72 -22.89
N VAL A 201 -3.22 -5.93 -23.34
CA VAL A 201 -2.31 -6.85 -22.61
C VAL A 201 -0.91 -6.25 -22.50
N GLY A 202 -0.38 -5.66 -23.58
CA GLY A 202 0.90 -4.97 -23.57
C GLY A 202 0.94 -3.79 -22.60
N ASN A 203 -0.09 -2.94 -22.61
CA ASN A 203 -0.22 -1.81 -21.68
C ASN A 203 -0.32 -2.28 -20.22
N PHE A 204 -1.05 -3.36 -19.95
CA PHE A 204 -1.12 -3.96 -18.62
C PHE A 204 0.23 -4.46 -18.14
N ALA A 205 0.94 -5.24 -18.96
CA ALA A 205 2.24 -5.78 -18.62
C ALA A 205 3.26 -4.64 -18.39
N LEU A 206 3.27 -3.63 -19.27
CA LEU A 206 4.15 -2.47 -19.14
C LEU A 206 3.84 -1.67 -17.87
N PHE A 207 2.55 -1.42 -17.57
CA PHE A 207 2.15 -0.72 -16.36
C PHE A 207 2.61 -1.48 -15.10
N CYS A 208 2.35 -2.79 -15.05
CA CYS A 208 2.73 -3.60 -13.90
C CYS A 208 4.24 -3.66 -13.74
N LEU A 209 5.00 -3.81 -14.82
CA LEU A 209 6.46 -3.83 -14.79
C LEU A 209 7.02 -2.50 -14.28
N THR A 210 6.58 -1.37 -14.84
CA THR A 210 7.11 -0.05 -14.46
C THR A 210 6.79 0.29 -13.01
N HIS A 211 5.57 0.02 -12.54
CA HIS A 211 5.18 0.26 -11.15
C HIS A 211 5.86 -0.70 -10.19
N THR A 212 6.05 -1.97 -10.57
CA THR A 212 6.76 -2.95 -9.74
C THR A 212 8.22 -2.53 -9.56
N VAL A 213 8.92 -2.17 -10.65
CA VAL A 213 10.30 -1.69 -10.58
C VAL A 213 10.41 -0.43 -9.74
N PHE A 214 9.52 0.55 -9.96
CA PHE A 214 9.48 1.78 -9.17
C PHE A 214 9.30 1.50 -7.67
N LEU A 215 8.28 0.71 -7.30
CA LEU A 215 7.99 0.38 -5.91
C LEU A 215 9.11 -0.47 -5.28
N LEU A 216 9.75 -1.38 -6.02
CA LEU A 216 10.89 -2.15 -5.52
C LEU A 216 12.09 -1.27 -5.18
N LEU A 217 12.42 -0.29 -6.05
CA LEU A 217 13.51 0.64 -5.80
C LEU A 217 13.25 1.48 -4.55
N ILE A 218 12.01 2.02 -4.42
CA ILE A 218 11.63 2.82 -3.25
C ILE A 218 11.56 1.94 -1.99
N TYR A 219 11.08 0.70 -2.11
CA TYR A 219 11.07 -0.27 -1.01
C TYR A 219 12.49 -0.57 -0.52
N GLY A 220 13.42 -0.86 -1.43
CA GLY A 220 14.83 -1.08 -1.07
C GLY A 220 15.48 0.14 -0.41
N LEU A 221 15.16 1.35 -0.89
CA LEU A 221 15.68 2.59 -0.34
C LEU A 221 15.18 2.87 1.08
N ILE A 222 13.89 2.60 1.35
CA ILE A 222 13.24 2.92 2.62
C ILE A 222 13.35 1.76 3.61
N ALA A 223 12.90 0.56 3.24
CA ALA A 223 12.80 -0.60 4.12
C ALA A 223 14.10 -1.40 4.21
N GLY A 224 14.90 -1.44 3.14
CA GLY A 224 16.16 -2.22 3.07
C GLY A 224 17.09 -1.99 4.27
N PRO A 225 17.45 -0.74 4.60
CA PRO A 225 18.31 -0.46 5.74
C PRO A 225 17.78 -0.98 7.09
N PHE A 226 16.46 -1.02 7.27
CA PHE A 226 15.84 -1.52 8.51
C PHE A 226 15.85 -3.05 8.55
N LEU A 227 15.49 -3.69 7.44
CA LEU A 227 15.50 -5.14 7.34
C LEU A 227 16.91 -5.71 7.51
N ASP A 228 17.91 -5.06 6.92
CA ASP A 228 19.32 -5.44 7.08
C ASP A 228 19.81 -5.20 8.52
N ALA A 229 19.39 -4.10 9.16
CA ALA A 229 19.73 -3.85 10.56
C ALA A 229 19.12 -4.92 11.50
N ILE A 230 17.87 -5.33 11.27
CA ILE A 230 17.24 -6.41 12.04
C ILE A 230 17.96 -7.73 11.75
N ALA A 231 18.18 -8.08 10.49
CA ALA A 231 18.78 -9.36 10.10
C ALA A 231 20.19 -9.59 10.66
N ASN A 232 20.94 -8.51 10.91
CA ASN A 232 22.28 -8.55 11.50
C ASN A 232 22.29 -8.40 13.03
N SER A 233 21.13 -8.17 13.65
CA SER A 233 21.02 -8.07 15.11
C SER A 233 20.91 -9.47 15.73
N PRO A 234 21.55 -9.72 16.89
CA PRO A 234 21.43 -11.00 17.58
C PRO A 234 19.97 -11.28 17.93
N ASP A 235 19.58 -12.56 17.85
CA ASP A 235 18.27 -13.00 18.29
C ASP A 235 18.11 -12.71 19.80
N LEU A 236 16.90 -12.37 20.22
CA LEU A 236 16.61 -12.18 21.64
C LEU A 236 16.76 -13.53 22.35
N VAL A 237 17.79 -13.67 23.17
CA VAL A 237 17.92 -14.80 24.10
C VAL A 237 16.84 -14.60 25.16
N VAL A 238 15.74 -15.33 25.02
CA VAL A 238 14.76 -15.47 26.09
C VAL A 238 15.33 -16.54 27.01
N ASP A 239 15.99 -16.13 28.10
CA ASP A 239 16.35 -17.04 29.18
C ASP A 239 15.03 -17.66 29.71
N GLU A 240 14.88 -18.98 29.56
CA GLU A 240 13.75 -19.77 30.05
C GLU A 240 13.66 -19.78 31.59
#